data_AF-A0A3B4AUD6-F1
#
_entry.id   AF-A0A3B4AUD6-F1
#
_cell.length_a   1.000
_cell.length_b   1.000
_cell.length_c   1.000
_cell.angle_alpha   90.00
_cell.angle_beta   90.00
_cell.angle_gamma   90.00
#
_symmetry.space_group_name_H-M   'P 1'
#
loop_
_entity.id
_entity.type
_entity.pdbx_description
1 polymer ?
#
loop_
_entity_poly.entity_id
_entity_poly.type
_entity_poly.pdbx_seq_one_letter_code
_entity_poly.pdbx_strand_id
1 'polypeptide(L)'
;LIAAVDQRVCKYERQQKLQEVWTRMENRSSAKLKNGHTFRKQDMMRPGQTLLHEGVLLWKSATGRLKDVLALLLTDTLIFLQEKDQKFVFAAVDQKPPVIALQKLIVREVANEERGMFLISASTAGPEMYEVHTSSKDERNTWMRLIREAVESCPEEEQDYTSESEEERRAADARLQKIHRLQESLLSHDQQICTSLEEKLQIYAELSAVGGKNNSSLVELRLLVQQHQEDAPQAALLLSAALQEGNTVSSVSQSVLSLTQLLYSLKAAVTLQDSWYEVQRLLASETERPSPRLQPRPHFTSLRGNTLQEQEKQRNLEKRKEEVATTQKLQDQLRQEKERWERECQTRENQHEELQRRLQEREKQCHLEAERLKREREELDAQLEEYQQSLERLREGQKTVEKERERLETQNKRLQVWRHSQQRDTEMPHMVIALDTHQVRKKE
;
A
#
# COMPACT_ATOMS: atom_id res chain seq x y z
N LEU A 1 1.68 15.91 -39.95
CA LEU A 1 1.10 14.82 -40.80
C LEU A 1 2.14 13.74 -41.09
N ILE A 2 3.28 14.05 -41.73
CA ILE A 2 4.34 13.06 -42.06
C ILE A 2 4.85 12.34 -40.81
N ALA A 3 5.31 13.06 -39.78
CA ALA A 3 5.78 12.45 -38.53
C ALA A 3 4.74 11.55 -37.81
N ALA A 4 3.45 11.86 -37.94
CA ALA A 4 2.38 11.05 -37.36
C ALA A 4 2.12 9.77 -38.17
N VAL A 5 2.30 9.83 -39.49
CA VAL A 5 2.26 8.66 -40.37
C VAL A 5 3.48 7.78 -40.09
N ASP A 6 4.68 8.35 -40.00
CA ASP A 6 5.91 7.60 -39.70
C ASP A 6 5.82 6.88 -38.36
N GLN A 7 5.26 7.53 -37.33
CA GLN A 7 5.03 6.90 -36.03
C GLN A 7 4.02 5.74 -36.12
N ARG A 8 2.97 5.85 -36.94
CA ARG A 8 2.00 4.77 -37.17
C ARG A 8 2.60 3.60 -37.92
N VAL A 9 3.41 3.86 -38.95
CA VAL A 9 4.14 2.83 -39.70
C VAL A 9 5.09 2.09 -38.77
N CYS A 10 5.90 2.83 -37.99
CA CYS A 10 6.84 2.24 -37.04
C CYS A 10 6.15 1.37 -35.98
N LYS A 11 5.01 1.82 -35.44
CA LYS A 11 4.20 1.02 -34.51
C LYS A 11 3.68 -0.26 -35.16
N TYR A 12 3.20 -0.18 -36.41
CA TYR A 12 2.69 -1.33 -37.14
C TYR A 12 3.80 -2.35 -37.45
N GLU A 13 4.97 -1.90 -37.92
CA GLU A 13 6.13 -2.75 -38.17
C GLU A 13 6.59 -3.47 -36.90
N ARG A 14 6.66 -2.76 -35.77
CA ARG A 14 7.00 -3.35 -34.46
C ARG A 14 5.98 -4.40 -34.03
N GLN A 15 4.70 -4.12 -34.24
CA GLN A 15 3.64 -5.07 -33.90
C GLN A 15 3.67 -6.31 -34.81
N GLN A 16 3.95 -6.15 -36.10
CA GLN A 16 4.11 -7.25 -37.04
C GLN A 16 5.30 -8.14 -36.66
N LYS A 17 6.44 -7.55 -36.29
CA LYS A 17 7.61 -8.30 -35.80
C LYS A 17 7.31 -9.07 -34.53
N LEU A 18 6.66 -8.43 -33.55
CA LEU A 18 6.23 -9.10 -32.33
C LEU A 18 5.32 -10.30 -32.64
N GLN A 19 4.41 -10.15 -33.60
CA GLN A 19 3.51 -11.21 -34.05
C GLN A 19 4.26 -12.37 -34.74
N GLU A 20 5.32 -12.08 -35.51
CA GLU A 20 6.17 -13.10 -36.11
C GLU A 20 6.89 -13.93 -35.04
N VAL A 21 7.55 -13.27 -34.08
CA VAL A 21 8.25 -13.94 -32.97
C VAL A 21 7.25 -14.73 -32.13
N TRP A 22 6.10 -14.14 -31.80
CA TRP A 22 5.02 -14.80 -31.08
C TRP A 22 4.55 -16.07 -31.80
N THR A 23 4.35 -16.03 -33.12
CA THR A 23 3.89 -17.18 -33.90
C THR A 23 4.94 -18.30 -33.89
N ARG A 24 6.23 -17.96 -33.98
CA ARG A 24 7.36 -18.92 -33.93
C ARG A 24 7.67 -19.44 -32.53
N MET A 25 7.12 -18.83 -31.48
CA MET A 25 7.35 -19.23 -30.09
C MET A 25 6.58 -20.51 -29.74
N GLU A 26 7.19 -21.40 -28.96
CA GLU A 26 6.59 -22.67 -28.55
C GLU A 26 5.38 -22.47 -27.61
N ASN A 27 4.25 -23.12 -27.90
CA ASN A 27 2.99 -22.91 -27.16
C ASN A 27 3.01 -23.36 -25.69
N ARG A 28 3.89 -24.29 -25.32
CA ARG A 28 4.06 -24.75 -23.92
C ARG A 28 5.12 -23.96 -23.15
N SER A 29 5.78 -23.01 -23.79
CA SER A 29 6.81 -22.23 -23.11
C SER A 29 6.17 -21.24 -22.13
N SER A 30 6.59 -21.33 -20.88
CA SER A 30 6.26 -20.39 -19.82
C SER A 30 7.51 -20.12 -19.00
N ALA A 31 7.73 -18.88 -18.62
CA ALA A 31 8.82 -18.46 -17.75
C ALA A 31 8.23 -17.91 -16.45
N LYS A 32 8.82 -18.27 -15.31
CA LYS A 32 8.48 -17.61 -14.04
C LYS A 32 9.30 -16.34 -13.94
N LEU A 33 8.64 -15.21 -13.72
CA LEU A 33 9.29 -13.99 -13.27
C LEU A 33 9.71 -14.15 -11.80
N LYS A 34 10.57 -13.25 -11.37
CA LYS A 34 11.05 -13.20 -9.99
C LYS A 34 9.96 -12.90 -8.96
N ASN A 35 8.90 -12.19 -9.34
CA ASN A 35 7.72 -11.92 -8.50
C ASN A 35 6.75 -13.11 -8.40
N GLY A 36 7.12 -14.29 -8.93
CA GLY A 36 6.29 -15.50 -8.86
C GLY A 36 5.24 -15.61 -9.97
N HIS A 37 4.98 -14.53 -10.71
CA HIS A 37 4.07 -14.58 -11.86
C HIS A 37 4.65 -15.44 -12.98
N THR A 38 3.76 -16.23 -13.59
CA THR A 38 4.12 -17.07 -14.74
C THR A 38 3.81 -16.31 -16.02
N PHE A 39 4.85 -15.91 -16.75
CA PHE A 39 4.76 -15.32 -18.07
C PHE A 39 4.61 -16.42 -19.12
N ARG A 40 3.58 -16.32 -19.95
CA ARG A 40 3.26 -17.25 -21.03
C ARG A 40 3.35 -16.53 -22.36
N LYS A 41 3.42 -17.31 -23.44
CA LYS A 41 3.31 -16.81 -24.82
C LYS A 41 2.14 -15.82 -25.01
N GLN A 42 0.97 -16.11 -24.43
CA GLN A 42 -0.21 -15.25 -24.57
C GLN A 42 -0.02 -13.87 -23.93
N ASP A 43 0.88 -13.75 -22.95
CA ASP A 43 1.08 -12.52 -22.20
C ASP A 43 1.77 -11.44 -23.02
N MET A 44 2.59 -11.85 -24.00
CA MET A 44 3.24 -10.95 -24.98
C MET A 44 2.26 -10.17 -25.86
N MET A 45 1.03 -10.67 -25.99
CA MET A 45 -0.01 -10.10 -26.87
C MET A 45 -1.18 -9.52 -26.07
N ARG A 46 -0.97 -9.24 -24.78
CA ARG A 46 -1.99 -8.59 -23.94
C ARG A 46 -2.30 -7.18 -24.47
N PRO A 47 -3.56 -6.72 -24.34
CA PRO A 47 -3.91 -5.35 -24.68
C PRO A 47 -3.02 -4.37 -23.93
N GLY A 48 -2.40 -3.43 -24.65
CA GLY A 48 -1.49 -2.43 -24.08
C GLY A 48 0.00 -2.77 -24.19
N GLN A 49 0.38 -4.03 -24.46
CA GLN A 49 1.78 -4.35 -24.75
C GLN A 49 2.17 -3.98 -26.17
N THR A 50 3.31 -3.29 -26.30
CA THR A 50 3.92 -3.00 -27.60
C THR A 50 5.41 -3.28 -27.58
N LEU A 51 5.95 -3.77 -28.70
CA LEU A 51 7.38 -3.96 -28.85
C LEU A 51 8.05 -2.60 -29.04
N LEU A 52 8.94 -2.24 -28.12
CA LEU A 52 9.73 -1.01 -28.18
C LEU A 52 11.03 -1.23 -28.96
N HIS A 53 11.71 -2.34 -28.69
CA HIS A 53 12.97 -2.68 -29.32
C HIS A 53 13.22 -4.19 -29.35
N GLU A 54 13.97 -4.65 -30.35
CA GLU A 54 14.36 -6.05 -30.55
C GLU A 54 15.82 -6.07 -31.01
N GLY A 55 16.57 -7.07 -30.55
CA GLY A 55 17.91 -7.35 -31.06
C GLY A 55 18.57 -8.54 -30.37
N VAL A 56 19.66 -9.02 -30.94
CA VAL A 56 20.42 -10.15 -30.39
C VAL A 56 21.42 -9.63 -29.35
N LEU A 57 21.38 -10.21 -28.16
CA LEU A 57 22.29 -9.92 -27.06
C LEU A 57 23.06 -11.18 -26.67
N LEU A 58 24.25 -10.98 -26.09
CA LEU A 58 25.13 -12.03 -25.59
C LEU A 58 24.99 -12.10 -24.06
N TRP A 59 24.23 -13.06 -23.55
CA TRP A 59 24.07 -13.27 -22.11
C TRP A 59 25.28 -14.04 -21.55
N LYS A 60 26.04 -13.39 -20.66
CA LYS A 60 27.13 -14.01 -19.92
C LYS A 60 26.64 -14.81 -18.72
N SER A 61 26.96 -16.10 -18.73
CA SER A 61 26.71 -17.00 -17.60
C SER A 61 27.72 -16.81 -16.47
N ALA A 62 27.43 -17.34 -15.28
CA ALA A 62 28.32 -17.37 -14.13
C ALA A 62 29.64 -18.09 -14.41
N THR A 63 29.66 -18.98 -15.41
CA THR A 63 30.88 -19.66 -15.89
C THR A 63 31.73 -18.80 -16.84
N GLY A 64 31.28 -17.59 -17.17
CA GLY A 64 31.91 -16.69 -18.14
C GLY A 64 31.56 -16.97 -19.60
N ARG A 65 30.81 -18.03 -19.91
CA ARG A 65 30.36 -18.35 -21.28
C ARG A 65 29.28 -17.37 -21.75
N LEU A 66 29.39 -16.91 -22.98
CA LEU A 66 28.40 -16.08 -23.65
C LEU A 66 27.42 -16.95 -24.45
N LYS A 67 26.13 -16.62 -24.40
CA LYS A 67 25.07 -17.26 -25.19
C LYS A 67 24.28 -16.20 -25.96
N ASP A 68 24.03 -16.46 -27.24
CA ASP A 68 23.15 -15.64 -28.04
C ASP A 68 21.71 -15.78 -27.57
N VAL A 69 21.08 -14.65 -27.26
CA VAL A 69 19.66 -14.55 -26.90
C VAL A 69 19.02 -13.41 -27.68
N LEU A 70 17.83 -13.66 -28.20
CA LEU A 70 16.99 -12.61 -28.77
C LEU A 70 16.33 -11.85 -27.62
N ALA A 71 16.64 -10.56 -27.48
CA ALA A 71 16.04 -9.69 -26.50
C ALA A 71 14.86 -8.92 -27.11
N LEU A 72 13.73 -8.94 -26.42
CA LEU A 72 12.53 -8.16 -26.76
C LEU A 72 12.22 -7.22 -25.61
N LEU A 73 12.34 -5.92 -25.85
CA LEU A 73 11.92 -4.89 -24.91
C LEU A 73 10.47 -4.52 -25.23
N LEU A 74 9.55 -4.94 -24.37
CA LEU A 74 8.15 -4.52 -24.39
C LEU A 74 7.97 -3.29 -23.49
N THR A 75 6.73 -2.83 -23.35
CA THR A 75 6.36 -1.66 -22.55
C THR A 75 6.55 -1.82 -21.05
N ASP A 76 6.40 -3.05 -20.54
CA ASP A 76 6.40 -3.39 -19.11
C ASP A 76 7.44 -4.48 -18.75
N THR A 77 7.97 -5.17 -19.76
CA THR A 77 8.79 -6.38 -19.61
C THR A 77 9.93 -6.44 -20.62
N LEU A 78 11.06 -7.00 -20.20
CA LEU A 78 12.19 -7.36 -21.05
C LEU A 78 12.29 -8.89 -21.10
N ILE A 79 12.24 -9.46 -22.31
CA ILE A 79 12.16 -10.91 -22.53
C ILE A 79 13.41 -11.38 -23.27
N PHE A 80 14.01 -12.47 -22.81
CA PHE A 80 15.09 -13.19 -23.49
C PHE A 80 14.59 -14.51 -24.05
N LEU A 81 14.73 -14.67 -25.36
CA LEU A 81 14.41 -15.88 -26.09
C LEU A 81 15.69 -16.51 -26.65
N GLN A 82 15.69 -17.81 -26.80
CA GLN A 82 16.72 -18.56 -27.51
C GLN A 82 16.05 -19.32 -28.66
N GLU A 83 16.72 -19.38 -29.80
CA GLU A 83 16.25 -20.18 -30.92
C GLU A 83 16.67 -21.64 -30.69
N LYS A 84 15.70 -22.55 -30.70
CA LYS A 84 15.88 -23.98 -30.56
C LYS A 84 14.95 -24.68 -31.53
N ASP A 85 15.49 -25.56 -32.38
CA ASP A 85 14.72 -26.33 -33.37
C ASP A 85 13.82 -25.44 -34.26
N GLN A 86 14.36 -24.29 -34.72
CA GLN A 86 13.68 -23.25 -35.52
C GLN A 86 12.50 -22.54 -34.82
N LYS A 87 12.34 -22.75 -33.52
CA LYS A 87 11.33 -22.10 -32.67
C LYS A 87 11.98 -21.27 -31.59
N PHE A 88 11.27 -20.25 -31.12
CA PHE A 88 11.70 -19.50 -29.95
C PHE A 88 11.19 -20.17 -28.67
N VAL A 89 12.11 -20.35 -27.74
CA VAL A 89 11.81 -20.75 -26.36
C VAL A 89 12.44 -19.74 -25.41
N PHE A 90 11.93 -19.63 -24.19
CA PHE A 90 12.56 -18.77 -23.20
C PHE A 90 14.02 -19.18 -22.95
N ALA A 91 14.92 -18.19 -22.86
CA ALA A 91 16.33 -18.43 -22.63
C ALA A 91 16.56 -19.16 -21.30
N ALA A 92 17.50 -20.09 -21.27
CA ALA A 92 17.85 -20.84 -20.05
C ALA A 92 19.35 -20.66 -19.76
N VAL A 93 19.67 -19.70 -18.88
CA VAL A 93 21.03 -19.37 -18.45
C VAL A 93 21.06 -19.25 -16.93
N ASP A 94 21.93 -20.03 -16.27
CA ASP A 94 22.11 -20.04 -14.81
C ASP A 94 20.84 -20.18 -13.95
N GLN A 95 19.77 -20.77 -14.51
CA GLN A 95 18.44 -20.82 -13.88
C GLN A 95 17.85 -19.44 -13.54
N LYS A 96 18.38 -18.37 -14.15
CA LYS A 96 17.84 -17.02 -13.99
C LYS A 96 16.56 -16.85 -14.81
N PRO A 97 15.56 -16.14 -14.28
CA PRO A 97 14.36 -15.75 -15.02
C PRO A 97 14.70 -15.09 -16.37
N PRO A 98 14.21 -15.62 -17.50
CA PRO A 98 14.43 -15.02 -18.80
C PRO A 98 13.46 -13.88 -19.12
N VAL A 99 12.50 -13.61 -18.23
CA VAL A 99 11.57 -12.49 -18.32
C VAL A 99 11.78 -11.61 -17.11
N ILE A 100 12.09 -10.34 -17.37
CA ILE A 100 12.39 -9.34 -16.35
C ILE A 100 11.32 -8.26 -16.41
N ALA A 101 10.67 -7.97 -15.28
CA ALA A 101 9.80 -6.80 -15.18
C ALA A 101 10.64 -5.52 -15.25
N LEU A 102 10.18 -4.52 -16.01
CA LEU A 102 10.87 -3.23 -16.10
C LEU A 102 10.70 -2.42 -14.81
N GLN A 103 9.65 -2.68 -14.04
CA GLN A 103 9.45 -2.04 -12.74
C GLN A 103 10.67 -2.26 -11.84
N LYS A 104 11.28 -1.17 -11.38
CA LYS A 104 12.49 -1.17 -10.53
C LYS A 104 13.71 -1.85 -11.19
N LEU A 105 13.76 -1.94 -12.52
CA LEU A 105 14.93 -2.42 -13.26
C LEU A 105 16.01 -1.33 -13.35
N ILE A 106 17.22 -1.64 -12.93
CA ILE A 106 18.35 -0.70 -12.99
C ILE A 106 19.34 -1.16 -14.04
N VAL A 107 19.69 -0.27 -14.99
CA VAL A 107 20.66 -0.55 -16.05
C VAL A 107 21.97 0.22 -15.83
N ARG A 108 23.08 -0.49 -15.73
CA ARG A 108 24.43 0.04 -15.47
C ARG A 108 25.44 -0.42 -16.53
N GLU A 109 26.50 0.35 -16.69
CA GLU A 109 27.61 0.02 -17.58
C GLU A 109 28.56 -0.95 -16.88
N VAL A 110 29.18 -1.86 -17.65
CA VAL A 110 30.24 -2.72 -17.13
C VAL A 110 31.56 -1.96 -17.22
N ALA A 111 32.29 -1.89 -16.11
CA ALA A 111 33.61 -1.27 -16.10
C ALA A 111 34.59 -2.09 -16.95
N ASN A 112 35.39 -1.40 -17.78
CA ASN A 112 36.39 -2.00 -18.66
C ASN A 112 35.85 -2.98 -19.72
N GLU A 113 34.54 -2.97 -20.00
CA GLU A 113 33.94 -3.72 -21.10
C GLU A 113 32.91 -2.84 -21.81
N GLU A 114 33.32 -2.23 -22.91
CA GLU A 114 32.54 -1.17 -23.56
C GLU A 114 31.23 -1.67 -24.16
N ARG A 115 31.12 -2.96 -24.47
CA ARG A 115 29.92 -3.57 -25.06
C ARG A 115 28.99 -4.19 -24.02
N GLY A 116 29.41 -4.24 -22.76
CA GLY A 116 28.68 -4.87 -21.66
C GLY A 116 27.79 -3.90 -20.90
N MET A 117 26.63 -4.40 -20.46
CA MET A 117 25.76 -3.73 -19.50
C MET A 117 25.22 -4.72 -18.46
N PHE A 118 25.00 -4.21 -17.24
CA PHE A 118 24.33 -4.91 -16.17
C PHE A 118 22.87 -4.50 -16.09
N LEU A 119 21.98 -5.50 -16.03
CA LEU A 119 20.57 -5.30 -15.68
C LEU A 119 20.38 -5.83 -14.26
N ILE A 120 19.85 -5.00 -13.37
CA ILE A 120 19.65 -5.34 -11.96
C ILE A 120 18.15 -5.26 -11.69
N SER A 121 17.49 -6.41 -11.61
CA SER A 121 16.08 -6.50 -11.23
C SER A 121 15.97 -6.48 -9.71
N ALA A 122 15.37 -5.43 -9.17
CA ALA A 122 14.99 -5.37 -7.76
C ALA A 122 13.60 -5.97 -7.57
N SER A 123 13.49 -7.01 -6.74
CA SER A 123 12.21 -7.66 -6.38
C SER A 123 12.16 -7.96 -4.88
N THR A 124 10.98 -8.31 -4.38
CA THR A 124 10.78 -8.78 -3.00
C THR A 124 11.55 -10.06 -2.67
N ALA A 125 11.80 -10.93 -3.67
CA ALA A 125 12.66 -12.11 -3.53
C ALA A 125 14.17 -11.79 -3.58
N GLY A 126 14.56 -10.51 -3.61
CA GLY A 126 15.95 -10.02 -3.65
C GLY A 126 16.35 -9.41 -4.99
N PRO A 127 17.57 -8.84 -5.11
CA PRO A 127 18.09 -8.33 -6.37
C PRO A 127 18.66 -9.45 -7.26
N GLU A 128 18.46 -9.36 -8.56
CA GLU A 128 19.04 -10.27 -9.56
C GLU A 128 19.86 -9.47 -10.57
N MET A 129 21.09 -9.90 -10.82
CA MET A 129 22.02 -9.23 -11.72
C MET A 129 22.21 -10.06 -12.99
N TYR A 130 22.02 -9.42 -14.15
CA TYR A 130 22.21 -9.99 -15.48
C TYR A 130 23.33 -9.23 -16.17
N GLU A 131 24.29 -9.94 -16.75
CA GLU A 131 25.37 -9.34 -17.53
C GLU A 131 25.16 -9.70 -19.00
N VAL A 132 24.87 -8.69 -19.81
CA VAL A 132 24.57 -8.85 -21.24
C VAL A 132 25.49 -7.96 -22.07
N HIS A 133 25.91 -8.48 -23.22
CA HIS A 133 26.79 -7.76 -24.15
C HIS A 133 26.08 -7.56 -25.49
N THR A 134 26.46 -6.50 -26.18
CA THR A 134 25.97 -6.15 -27.53
C THR A 134 27.09 -6.33 -28.56
N SER A 135 26.78 -6.14 -29.85
CA SER A 135 27.80 -6.21 -30.90
C SER A 135 28.76 -5.02 -30.86
N SER A 136 28.30 -3.85 -30.42
CA SER A 136 29.05 -2.59 -30.42
C SER A 136 28.69 -1.67 -29.23
N LYS A 137 29.58 -0.74 -28.90
CA LYS A 137 29.34 0.26 -27.84
C LYS A 137 28.11 1.13 -28.11
N ASP A 138 27.86 1.47 -29.37
CA ASP A 138 26.70 2.28 -29.77
C ASP A 138 25.39 1.52 -29.62
N GLU A 139 25.40 0.22 -29.92
CA GLU A 139 24.26 -0.67 -29.66
C GLU A 139 24.02 -0.79 -28.15
N ARG A 140 25.06 -0.98 -27.33
CA ARG A 140 24.97 -0.94 -25.86
C ARG A 140 24.32 0.35 -25.37
N ASN A 141 24.78 1.51 -25.84
CA ASN A 141 24.23 2.80 -25.45
C ASN A 141 22.76 2.96 -25.88
N THR A 142 22.41 2.46 -27.06
CA THR A 142 21.04 2.47 -27.57
C THR A 142 20.12 1.62 -26.69
N TRP A 143 20.53 0.39 -26.36
CA TRP A 143 19.79 -0.48 -25.45
C TRP A 143 19.63 0.15 -24.07
N MET A 144 20.71 0.67 -23.48
CA MET A 144 20.65 1.30 -22.16
C MET A 144 19.69 2.49 -22.12
N ARG A 145 19.69 3.34 -23.16
CA ARG A 145 18.77 4.47 -23.27
C ARG A 145 17.31 4.00 -23.40
N LEU A 146 17.04 3.05 -24.29
CA LEU A 146 15.68 2.55 -24.53
C LEU A 146 15.12 1.82 -23.32
N ILE A 147 15.93 1.03 -22.61
CA ILE A 147 15.48 0.36 -21.39
C ILE A 147 15.18 1.40 -20.31
N ARG A 148 16.04 2.42 -20.11
CA ARG A 148 15.77 3.49 -19.12
C ARG A 148 14.48 4.24 -19.43
N GLU A 149 14.28 4.62 -20.68
CA GLU A 149 13.05 5.27 -21.16
C GLU A 149 11.82 4.37 -20.93
N ALA A 150 11.93 3.08 -21.23
CA ALA A 150 10.87 2.11 -20.99
C ALA A 150 10.54 1.95 -19.50
N VAL A 151 11.56 1.89 -18.64
CA VAL A 151 11.43 1.81 -17.17
C VAL A 151 10.75 3.06 -16.61
N GLU A 152 11.10 4.25 -17.08
CA GLU A 152 10.47 5.51 -16.67
C GLU A 152 9.01 5.62 -17.13
N SER A 153 8.70 5.06 -18.30
CA SER A 153 7.34 5.02 -18.86
C SER A 153 6.48 3.85 -18.38
N CYS A 154 7.07 2.91 -17.64
CA CYS A 154 6.38 1.72 -17.14
C CYS A 154 5.32 2.16 -16.13
N PRO A 155 4.05 1.75 -16.28
CA PRO A 155 3.02 2.07 -15.31
C PRO A 155 3.46 1.55 -13.95
N GLU A 156 3.44 2.41 -12.93
CA GLU A 156 3.71 1.98 -11.56
C GLU A 156 2.71 0.89 -11.20
N GLU A 157 3.21 -0.34 -11.03
CA GLU A 157 2.44 -1.36 -10.35
C GLU A 157 2.20 -0.83 -8.92
N GLU A 158 0.94 -0.52 -8.62
CA GLU A 158 0.40 -0.49 -7.26
C GLU A 158 0.59 -1.89 -6.64
N GLN A 159 1.83 -2.25 -6.32
CA GLN A 159 2.20 -3.49 -5.66
C GLN A 159 1.69 -3.40 -4.21
N ASP A 160 0.58 -4.08 -3.92
CA ASP A 160 0.59 -5.34 -3.12
C ASP A 160 -0.81 -5.89 -2.72
N TYR A 161 -1.89 -5.71 -3.51
CA TYR A 161 -3.25 -6.16 -3.08
C TYR A 161 -4.10 -6.97 -4.09
N THR A 162 -3.65 -7.28 -5.30
CA THR A 162 -4.62 -7.67 -6.35
C THR A 162 -4.73 -9.16 -6.68
N SER A 163 -3.71 -9.99 -6.43
CA SER A 163 -3.83 -11.42 -6.80
C SER A 163 -4.60 -12.27 -5.78
N GLU A 164 -4.51 -11.96 -4.48
CA GLU A 164 -5.35 -12.63 -3.46
C GLU A 164 -6.78 -12.06 -3.46
N SER A 165 -6.93 -10.76 -3.73
CA SER A 165 -8.21 -10.06 -3.69
C SER A 165 -9.22 -10.50 -4.76
N GLU A 166 -8.81 -10.83 -5.99
CA GLU A 166 -9.78 -11.23 -7.03
C GLU A 166 -10.43 -12.60 -6.79
N GLU A 167 -9.65 -13.56 -6.29
CA GLU A 167 -10.12 -14.92 -6.03
C GLU A 167 -10.92 -14.97 -4.73
N GLU A 168 -10.53 -14.16 -3.73
CA GLU A 168 -11.34 -13.90 -2.54
C GLU A 168 -12.63 -13.15 -2.84
N ARG A 169 -12.62 -12.18 -3.76
CA ARG A 169 -13.84 -11.47 -4.18
C ARG A 169 -14.82 -12.40 -4.87
N ARG A 170 -14.36 -13.26 -5.80
CA ARG A 170 -15.25 -14.26 -6.43
C ARG A 170 -15.79 -15.27 -5.41
N ALA A 171 -15.00 -15.65 -4.43
CA ALA A 171 -15.44 -16.54 -3.34
C ALA A 171 -16.45 -15.84 -2.40
N ALA A 172 -16.26 -14.55 -2.11
CA ALA A 172 -17.19 -13.74 -1.32
C ALA A 172 -18.52 -13.55 -2.06
N ASP A 173 -18.48 -13.26 -3.36
CA ASP A 173 -19.68 -13.10 -4.19
C ASP A 173 -20.52 -14.39 -4.24
N ALA A 174 -19.88 -15.56 -4.38
CA ALA A 174 -20.57 -16.85 -4.37
C ALA A 174 -21.19 -17.19 -2.99
N ARG A 175 -20.58 -16.72 -1.90
CA ARG A 175 -21.09 -16.89 -0.53
C ARG A 175 -22.28 -15.99 -0.25
N LEU A 176 -22.23 -14.72 -0.68
CA LEU A 176 -23.36 -13.80 -0.57
C LEU A 176 -24.60 -14.35 -1.28
N GLN A 177 -24.43 -14.92 -2.48
CA GLN A 177 -25.53 -15.57 -3.19
C GLN A 177 -26.08 -16.79 -2.45
N LYS A 178 -25.25 -17.52 -1.71
CA LYS A 178 -25.70 -18.66 -0.90
C LYS A 178 -26.45 -18.20 0.35
N ILE A 179 -26.01 -17.11 0.98
CA ILE A 179 -26.70 -16.49 2.12
C ILE A 179 -28.08 -16.00 1.69
N HIS A 180 -28.18 -15.33 0.54
CA HIS A 180 -29.47 -14.90 -0.01
C HIS A 180 -30.43 -16.09 -0.23
N ARG A 181 -29.94 -17.20 -0.80
CA ARG A 181 -30.77 -18.42 -0.97
C ARG A 181 -31.23 -19.02 0.36
N LEU A 182 -30.38 -18.97 1.40
CA LEU A 182 -30.75 -19.46 2.73
C LEU A 182 -31.76 -18.52 3.40
N GLN A 183 -31.65 -17.20 3.22
CA GLN A 183 -32.64 -16.24 3.69
C GLN A 183 -33.99 -16.44 3.01
N GLU A 184 -34.01 -16.61 1.69
CA GLU A 184 -35.24 -16.91 0.93
C GLU A 184 -35.87 -18.22 1.39
N SER A 185 -35.06 -19.25 1.61
CA SER A 185 -35.53 -20.52 2.17
C SER A 185 -36.10 -20.35 3.57
N LEU A 186 -35.44 -19.60 4.45
CA LEU A 186 -35.90 -19.38 5.82
C LEU A 186 -37.22 -18.61 5.84
N LEU A 187 -37.31 -17.51 5.09
CA LEU A 187 -38.54 -16.74 4.91
C LEU A 187 -39.68 -17.61 4.37
N SER A 188 -39.39 -18.51 3.43
CA SER A 188 -40.38 -19.45 2.93
C SER A 188 -40.85 -20.43 4.00
N HIS A 189 -39.97 -20.90 4.90
CA HIS A 189 -40.36 -21.79 5.99
C HIS A 189 -41.15 -21.03 7.07
N ASP A 190 -40.76 -19.79 7.37
CA ASP A 190 -41.50 -18.94 8.30
C ASP A 190 -42.91 -18.67 7.78
N GLN A 191 -43.05 -18.45 6.48
CA GLN A 191 -44.36 -18.32 5.85
C GLN A 191 -45.17 -19.62 5.91
N GLN A 192 -44.55 -20.79 5.71
CA GLN A 192 -45.23 -22.08 5.88
C GLN A 192 -45.68 -22.31 7.33
N ILE A 193 -44.89 -21.89 8.31
CA ILE A 193 -45.28 -21.95 9.73
C ILE A 193 -46.47 -21.05 9.98
N CYS A 194 -46.48 -19.82 9.46
CA CYS A 194 -47.64 -18.93 9.55
C CYS A 194 -48.90 -19.56 8.94
N THR A 195 -48.81 -20.08 7.72
CA THR A 195 -49.96 -20.72 7.05
C THR A 195 -50.44 -21.97 7.81
N SER A 196 -49.53 -22.81 8.30
CA SER A 196 -49.90 -24.00 9.08
C SER A 196 -50.54 -23.65 10.43
N LEU A 197 -50.09 -22.56 11.07
CA LEU A 197 -50.72 -22.04 12.28
C LEU A 197 -52.11 -21.46 12.00
N GLU A 198 -52.28 -20.72 10.89
CA GLU A 198 -53.57 -20.21 10.45
C GLU A 198 -54.57 -21.34 10.15
N GLU A 199 -54.15 -22.36 9.40
CA GLU A 199 -54.96 -23.55 9.11
C GLU A 199 -55.35 -24.29 10.40
N LYS A 200 -54.41 -24.44 11.34
CA LYS A 200 -54.67 -25.09 12.63
C LYS A 200 -55.66 -24.29 13.47
N LEU A 201 -55.55 -22.95 13.48
CA LEU A 201 -56.50 -22.06 14.15
C LEU A 201 -57.87 -22.10 13.49
N GLN A 202 -57.92 -22.20 12.17
CA GLN A 202 -59.16 -22.35 11.41
C GLN A 202 -59.86 -23.68 11.74
N ILE A 203 -59.11 -24.78 11.85
CA ILE A 203 -59.62 -26.08 12.31
C ILE A 203 -60.17 -25.96 13.73
N TYR A 204 -59.51 -25.23 14.63
CA TYR A 204 -60.05 -24.99 15.98
C TYR A 204 -61.33 -24.16 15.97
N ALA A 205 -61.42 -23.14 15.11
CA ALA A 205 -62.62 -22.34 14.95
C ALA A 205 -63.79 -23.21 14.44
N GLU A 206 -63.54 -24.09 13.46
CA GLU A 206 -64.53 -25.04 12.94
C GLU A 206 -64.93 -26.10 13.99
N LEU A 207 -63.97 -26.66 14.74
CA LEU A 207 -64.27 -27.55 15.87
C LEU A 207 -65.13 -26.86 16.94
N SER A 208 -64.85 -25.58 17.21
CA SER A 208 -65.63 -24.79 18.16
C SER A 208 -67.03 -24.45 17.63
N ALA A 209 -67.21 -24.36 16.31
CA ALA A 209 -68.49 -24.14 15.66
C ALA A 209 -69.36 -25.42 15.61
N VAL A 210 -68.74 -26.59 15.50
CA VAL A 210 -69.41 -27.90 15.59
C VAL A 210 -69.79 -28.25 17.04
N GLY A 211 -69.02 -27.75 18.02
CA GLY A 211 -69.35 -27.82 19.45
C GLY A 211 -70.45 -26.83 19.85
N GLY A 212 -71.71 -27.18 19.54
CA GLY A 212 -72.89 -26.38 19.86
C GLY A 212 -72.87 -25.76 21.27
N LYS A 213 -72.90 -24.42 21.30
CA LYS A 213 -72.81 -23.51 22.46
C LYS A 213 -73.20 -24.12 23.81
N ASN A 214 -72.18 -24.48 24.58
CA ASN A 214 -71.90 -24.00 25.93
C ASN A 214 -70.73 -24.82 26.48
N ASN A 215 -69.51 -24.30 26.37
CA ASN A 215 -68.41 -24.51 27.32
C ASN A 215 -67.18 -23.71 26.87
N SER A 216 -66.92 -22.65 27.63
CA SER A 216 -65.83 -21.69 27.49
C SER A 216 -64.43 -22.26 27.84
N SER A 217 -64.11 -23.54 27.57
CA SER A 217 -62.92 -24.14 28.22
C SER A 217 -62.21 -25.33 27.56
N LEU A 218 -62.54 -25.79 26.35
CA LEU A 218 -62.11 -27.15 25.94
C LEU A 218 -61.05 -27.25 24.83
N VAL A 219 -60.36 -26.21 24.39
CA VAL A 219 -59.28 -26.44 23.40
C VAL A 219 -58.04 -25.56 23.56
N GLU A 220 -57.66 -25.22 24.79
CA GLU A 220 -56.27 -24.78 25.03
C GLU A 220 -55.36 -26.02 25.15
N LEU A 221 -55.11 -26.59 23.97
CA LEU A 221 -53.93 -27.36 23.58
C LEU A 221 -52.96 -27.70 24.71
N ARG A 222 -53.16 -28.88 25.29
CA ARG A 222 -52.12 -29.63 26.01
C ARG A 222 -50.91 -29.84 25.09
N LEU A 223 -49.82 -29.15 25.37
CA LEU A 223 -48.45 -29.58 25.03
C LEU A 223 -47.56 -29.23 26.23
N LEU A 224 -47.42 -30.14 27.20
CA LEU A 224 -46.36 -31.17 27.28
C LEU A 224 -44.93 -30.61 27.19
N VAL A 225 -44.56 -29.77 28.15
CA VAL A 225 -43.24 -29.86 28.79
C VAL A 225 -43.47 -30.01 30.28
N GLN A 226 -43.57 -31.27 30.72
CA GLN A 226 -43.50 -31.61 32.12
C GLN A 226 -42.02 -31.57 32.49
N GLN A 227 -41.58 -30.49 33.15
CA GLN A 227 -40.24 -30.43 33.75
C GLN A 227 -40.30 -30.88 35.20
N HIS A 228 -39.47 -31.88 35.48
CA HIS A 228 -39.15 -32.43 36.78
C HIS A 228 -38.28 -31.45 37.58
N GLN A 229 -38.65 -31.14 38.83
CA GLN A 229 -37.80 -31.28 40.02
C GLN A 229 -38.53 -30.80 41.28
N GLU A 230 -38.39 -31.61 42.34
CA GLU A 230 -38.34 -31.24 43.76
C GLU A 230 -38.89 -29.86 44.15
N ASP A 231 -40.21 -29.81 44.39
CA ASP A 231 -40.85 -29.06 45.48
C ASP A 231 -42.37 -29.26 45.39
N ALA A 232 -42.82 -30.46 45.77
CA ALA A 232 -44.22 -30.75 46.03
C ALA A 232 -44.37 -31.12 47.50
N PRO A 233 -44.71 -30.12 48.35
CA PRO A 233 -45.95 -30.32 49.11
C PRO A 233 -46.87 -29.09 49.19
N GLN A 234 -46.45 -27.89 48.76
CA GLN A 234 -47.23 -26.66 48.98
C GLN A 234 -48.35 -26.45 47.95
N ALA A 235 -48.12 -26.81 46.68
CA ALA A 235 -49.04 -26.50 45.58
C ALA A 235 -50.33 -27.34 45.61
N ALA A 236 -50.25 -28.60 46.04
CA ALA A 236 -51.42 -29.48 46.17
C ALA A 236 -52.38 -29.01 47.28
N LEU A 237 -51.84 -28.49 48.38
CA LEU A 237 -52.63 -27.93 49.49
C LEU A 237 -53.33 -26.62 49.11
N LEU A 238 -52.63 -25.73 48.39
CA LEU A 238 -53.19 -24.45 47.93
C LEU A 238 -54.26 -24.64 46.84
N LEU A 239 -54.09 -25.62 45.94
CA LEU A 239 -55.11 -25.97 44.94
C LEU A 239 -56.36 -26.59 45.60
N SER A 240 -56.20 -27.38 46.66
CA SER A 240 -57.34 -27.93 47.41
C SER A 240 -58.13 -26.86 48.18
N ALA A 241 -57.44 -25.82 48.66
CA ALA A 241 -58.06 -24.67 49.33
C ALA A 241 -58.75 -23.71 48.34
N ALA A 242 -58.16 -23.48 47.16
CA ALA A 242 -58.73 -22.59 46.15
C ALA A 242 -59.97 -23.17 45.44
N LEU A 243 -60.10 -24.50 45.37
CA LEU A 243 -61.31 -25.15 44.84
C LEU A 243 -62.55 -24.98 45.74
N GLN A 244 -62.37 -24.56 47.00
CA GLN A 244 -63.48 -24.28 47.93
C GLN A 244 -64.02 -22.85 47.81
N GLU A 245 -63.31 -21.91 47.16
CA GLU A 245 -63.71 -20.49 47.06
C GLU A 245 -63.91 -20.03 45.61
N GLY A 246 -65.09 -20.32 45.06
CA GLY A 246 -65.40 -20.24 43.62
C GLY A 246 -65.48 -18.86 42.93
N ASN A 247 -64.97 -17.75 43.50
CA ASN A 247 -65.18 -16.40 42.91
C ASN A 247 -63.93 -15.51 42.70
N THR A 248 -62.72 -15.88 43.15
CA THR A 248 -61.48 -15.07 42.93
C THR A 248 -60.60 -15.61 41.79
N VAL A 249 -60.94 -16.77 41.25
CA VAL A 249 -60.14 -17.52 40.26
C VAL A 249 -60.08 -16.81 38.89
N SER A 250 -61.09 -16.02 38.51
CA SER A 250 -61.14 -15.38 37.18
C SER A 250 -60.16 -14.22 37.00
N SER A 251 -59.95 -13.37 38.01
CA SER A 251 -59.08 -12.18 37.88
C SER A 251 -57.59 -12.51 38.02
N VAL A 252 -57.27 -13.49 38.87
CA VAL A 252 -55.91 -14.03 39.00
C VAL A 252 -55.54 -14.79 37.73
N SER A 253 -56.47 -15.57 37.15
CA SER A 253 -56.27 -16.22 35.85
C SER A 253 -56.02 -15.22 34.72
N GLN A 254 -56.75 -14.10 34.65
CA GLN A 254 -56.54 -13.05 33.65
C GLN A 254 -55.20 -12.33 33.78
N SER A 255 -54.74 -12.09 35.02
CA SER A 255 -53.44 -11.47 35.28
C SER A 255 -52.29 -12.41 34.91
N VAL A 256 -52.45 -13.70 35.21
CA VAL A 256 -51.48 -14.75 34.83
C VAL A 256 -51.47 -14.95 33.31
N LEU A 257 -52.62 -14.90 32.63
CA LEU A 257 -52.73 -14.95 31.16
C LEU A 257 -52.05 -13.74 30.49
N SER A 258 -52.27 -12.53 30.99
CA SER A 258 -51.57 -11.33 30.51
C SER A 258 -50.06 -11.43 30.71
N LEU A 259 -49.61 -11.90 31.88
CA LEU A 259 -48.17 -12.14 32.15
C LEU A 259 -47.59 -13.23 31.25
N THR A 260 -48.37 -14.26 30.96
CA THR A 260 -47.95 -15.39 30.11
C THR A 260 -47.87 -14.96 28.64
N GLN A 261 -48.82 -14.16 28.16
CA GLN A 261 -48.75 -13.53 26.84
C GLN A 261 -47.59 -12.54 26.74
N LEU A 262 -47.32 -11.77 27.80
CA LEU A 262 -46.14 -10.91 27.86
C LEU A 262 -44.87 -11.76 27.81
N LEU A 263 -44.81 -12.86 28.54
CA LEU A 263 -43.66 -13.79 28.57
C LEU A 263 -43.46 -14.52 27.24
N TYR A 264 -44.51 -14.89 26.52
CA TYR A 264 -44.40 -15.48 25.18
C TYR A 264 -44.03 -14.44 24.13
N SER A 265 -44.55 -13.22 24.22
CA SER A 265 -44.16 -12.10 23.35
C SER A 265 -42.71 -11.69 23.62
N LEU A 266 -42.29 -11.69 24.89
CA LEU A 266 -40.90 -11.46 25.29
C LEU A 266 -40.01 -12.62 24.84
N LYS A 267 -40.46 -13.87 24.92
CA LYS A 267 -39.73 -15.05 24.44
C LYS A 267 -39.59 -15.03 22.91
N ALA A 268 -40.62 -14.61 22.18
CA ALA A 268 -40.58 -14.42 20.74
C ALA A 268 -39.65 -13.25 20.35
N ALA A 269 -39.77 -12.10 21.04
CA ALA A 269 -38.90 -10.95 20.85
C ALA A 269 -37.44 -11.27 21.21
N VAL A 270 -37.20 -12.06 22.26
CA VAL A 270 -35.87 -12.55 22.63
C VAL A 270 -35.36 -13.54 21.60
N THR A 271 -36.16 -14.48 21.09
CA THR A 271 -35.71 -15.37 20.00
C THR A 271 -35.46 -14.63 18.68
N LEU A 272 -36.20 -13.56 18.41
CA LEU A 272 -36.00 -12.71 17.24
C LEU A 272 -34.77 -11.82 17.42
N GLN A 273 -34.56 -11.24 18.61
CA GLN A 273 -33.36 -10.49 18.97
C GLN A 273 -32.12 -11.37 19.01
N ASP A 274 -32.23 -12.59 19.53
CA ASP A 274 -31.17 -13.61 19.55
C ASP A 274 -30.86 -14.07 18.13
N SER A 275 -31.87 -14.23 17.26
CA SER A 275 -31.64 -14.55 15.85
C SER A 275 -31.01 -13.39 15.08
N TRP A 276 -31.40 -12.14 15.36
CA TRP A 276 -30.82 -10.94 14.76
C TRP A 276 -29.38 -10.70 15.24
N TYR A 277 -29.14 -10.87 16.54
CA TYR A 277 -27.81 -10.85 17.15
C TYR A 277 -26.94 -11.99 16.61
N GLU A 278 -27.48 -13.20 16.42
CA GLU A 278 -26.75 -14.31 15.80
C GLU A 278 -26.43 -14.04 14.34
N VAL A 279 -27.35 -13.46 13.58
CA VAL A 279 -27.12 -13.07 12.17
C VAL A 279 -26.07 -11.96 12.09
N GLN A 280 -26.11 -10.97 12.98
CA GLN A 280 -25.12 -9.90 13.05
C GLN A 280 -23.76 -10.38 13.57
N ARG A 281 -23.74 -11.33 14.51
CA ARG A 281 -22.54 -12.03 15.00
C ARG A 281 -21.96 -12.94 13.94
N LEU A 282 -22.79 -13.56 13.09
CA LEU A 282 -22.35 -14.39 11.96
C LEU A 282 -21.83 -13.55 10.79
N LEU A 283 -22.43 -12.40 10.52
CA LEU A 283 -21.91 -11.37 9.61
C LEU A 283 -20.57 -10.80 10.13
N ALA A 284 -20.44 -10.60 11.45
CA ALA A 284 -19.18 -10.24 12.09
C ALA A 284 -18.13 -11.37 12.04
N SER A 285 -18.56 -12.64 12.16
CA SER A 285 -17.68 -13.81 12.09
C SER A 285 -17.33 -14.29 10.67
N GLU A 286 -17.99 -13.83 9.60
CA GLU A 286 -17.47 -14.03 8.22
C GLU A 286 -16.23 -13.15 7.95
N THR A 287 -15.87 -12.22 8.85
CA THR A 287 -14.53 -11.61 8.93
C THR A 287 -13.46 -12.61 9.44
N GLU A 288 -13.87 -13.76 10.00
CA GLU A 288 -13.01 -14.80 10.56
C GLU A 288 -13.54 -16.20 10.17
N ARG A 289 -13.15 -16.67 8.97
CA ARG A 289 -13.33 -18.06 8.46
C ARG A 289 -12.89 -19.17 9.46
N PRO A 290 -13.14 -20.49 9.21
CA PRO A 290 -14.00 -21.18 8.23
C PRO A 290 -14.84 -22.38 8.79
N SER A 291 -15.64 -22.93 7.88
CA SER A 291 -16.78 -23.86 7.96
C SER A 291 -16.49 -25.36 8.29
N PRO A 292 -17.44 -26.08 8.95
CA PRO A 292 -17.39 -27.54 9.20
C PRO A 292 -18.29 -28.40 8.29
N ARG A 293 -17.97 -29.70 8.26
CA ARG A 293 -18.60 -30.79 7.49
C ARG A 293 -20.05 -31.11 7.91
N LEU A 294 -20.76 -31.68 6.93
CA LEU A 294 -22.18 -32.07 6.85
C LEU A 294 -22.64 -33.16 7.85
N GLN A 295 -23.92 -33.07 8.25
CA GLN A 295 -24.70 -34.05 9.03
C GLN A 295 -25.23 -35.23 8.19
N PRO A 296 -25.55 -36.39 8.83
CA PRO A 296 -26.36 -37.49 8.27
C PRO A 296 -27.66 -37.78 9.07
N ARG A 297 -28.68 -38.41 8.42
CA ARG A 297 -29.78 -39.22 9.04
C ARG A 297 -30.68 -39.87 7.96
N PRO A 298 -31.63 -40.81 8.27
CA PRO A 298 -31.70 -41.80 9.37
C PRO A 298 -32.03 -43.27 8.94
N HIS A 299 -31.70 -44.14 9.89
CA HIS A 299 -32.10 -45.51 10.28
C HIS A 299 -33.28 -46.28 9.64
N PHE A 300 -33.07 -47.60 9.49
CA PHE A 300 -34.04 -48.66 9.82
C PHE A 300 -33.35 -49.71 10.72
N THR A 301 -34.07 -50.19 11.74
CA THR A 301 -33.62 -51.13 12.78
C THR A 301 -33.92 -52.59 12.42
N SER A 302 -33.01 -53.52 12.76
CA SER A 302 -33.36 -54.93 12.93
C SER A 302 -32.50 -55.59 14.01
N LEU A 303 -33.18 -56.31 14.90
CA LEU A 303 -32.67 -56.92 16.11
C LEU A 303 -31.76 -58.13 15.79
N ARG A 304 -30.44 -57.93 15.97
CA ARG A 304 -29.49 -58.97 16.41
C ARG A 304 -28.22 -58.32 16.98
N GLY A 305 -28.36 -57.26 17.76
CA GLY A 305 -27.25 -56.39 18.16
C GLY A 305 -27.07 -56.35 19.66
N ASN A 306 -26.05 -57.03 20.18
CA ASN A 306 -25.49 -56.73 21.50
C ASN A 306 -23.95 -56.76 21.44
N THR A 307 -23.33 -57.67 20.68
CA THR A 307 -21.85 -57.69 20.51
C THR A 307 -21.32 -56.64 19.55
N LEU A 308 -22.02 -56.37 18.43
CA LEU A 308 -21.66 -55.30 17.49
C LEU A 308 -21.86 -53.90 18.07
N GLN A 309 -22.87 -53.72 18.93
CA GLN A 309 -23.18 -52.43 19.53
C GLN A 309 -22.13 -52.01 20.57
N GLU A 310 -21.57 -52.96 21.32
CA GLU A 310 -20.45 -52.74 22.23
C GLU A 310 -19.18 -52.33 21.46
N GLN A 311 -18.89 -53.01 20.34
CA GLN A 311 -17.74 -52.73 19.48
C GLN A 311 -17.88 -51.37 18.77
N GLU A 312 -19.09 -51.00 18.37
CA GLU A 312 -19.42 -49.70 17.79
C GLU A 312 -19.37 -48.58 18.83
N LYS A 313 -19.79 -48.83 20.08
CA LYS A 313 -19.59 -47.90 21.20
C LYS A 313 -18.10 -47.64 21.46
N GLN A 314 -17.26 -48.69 21.43
CA GLN A 314 -15.82 -48.54 21.63
C GLN A 314 -15.18 -47.72 20.50
N ARG A 315 -15.52 -48.01 19.24
CA ARG A 315 -15.07 -47.23 18.07
C ARG A 315 -15.52 -45.78 18.11
N ASN A 316 -16.74 -45.52 18.59
CA ASN A 316 -17.25 -44.16 18.77
C ASN A 316 -16.56 -43.43 19.93
N LEU A 317 -16.20 -44.12 21.01
CA LEU A 317 -15.44 -43.54 22.12
C LEU A 317 -14.02 -43.18 21.68
N GLU A 318 -13.38 -44.04 20.91
CA GLU A 318 -12.06 -43.81 20.33
C GLU A 318 -12.10 -42.65 19.33
N LYS A 319 -13.11 -42.61 18.44
CA LYS A 319 -13.34 -41.49 17.54
C LYS A 319 -13.58 -40.17 18.29
N ARG A 320 -14.34 -40.18 19.40
CA ARG A 320 -14.53 -38.99 20.25
C ARG A 320 -13.23 -38.54 20.91
N LYS A 321 -12.39 -39.48 21.35
CA LYS A 321 -11.06 -39.16 21.89
C LYS A 321 -10.14 -38.56 20.83
N GLU A 322 -10.17 -39.08 19.61
CA GLU A 322 -9.45 -38.52 18.48
C GLU A 322 -9.97 -37.13 18.10
N GLU A 323 -11.29 -36.95 18.06
CA GLU A 323 -11.92 -35.65 17.81
C GLU A 323 -11.49 -34.63 18.88
N VAL A 324 -11.54 -34.97 20.16
CA VAL A 324 -11.06 -34.10 21.25
C VAL A 324 -9.55 -33.81 21.13
N ALA A 325 -8.74 -34.80 20.78
CA ALA A 325 -7.31 -34.60 20.55
C ALA A 325 -7.05 -33.69 19.33
N THR A 326 -7.86 -33.78 18.28
CA THR A 326 -7.75 -32.91 17.10
C THR A 326 -8.18 -31.48 17.42
N THR A 327 -9.25 -31.29 18.20
CA THR A 327 -9.68 -29.96 18.63
C THR A 327 -8.65 -29.33 19.57
N GLN A 328 -8.04 -30.10 20.46
CA GLN A 328 -6.97 -29.61 21.34
C GLN A 328 -5.74 -29.17 20.54
N LYS A 329 -5.31 -29.98 19.56
CA LYS A 329 -4.21 -29.59 18.66
C LYS A 329 -4.51 -28.31 17.88
N LEU A 330 -5.74 -28.14 17.40
CA LEU A 330 -6.15 -26.91 16.71
C LEU A 330 -6.15 -25.70 17.65
N GLN A 331 -6.62 -25.86 18.89
CA GLN A 331 -6.54 -24.79 19.90
C GLN A 331 -5.10 -24.41 20.25
N ASP A 332 -4.21 -25.40 20.39
CA ASP A 332 -2.79 -25.16 20.65
C ASP A 332 -2.11 -24.48 19.46
N GLN A 333 -2.46 -24.86 18.23
CA GLN A 333 -1.99 -24.20 17.01
C GLN A 333 -2.45 -22.75 16.93
N LEU A 334 -3.73 -22.49 17.19
CA LEU A 334 -4.27 -21.13 17.21
C LEU A 334 -3.61 -20.28 18.28
N ARG A 335 -3.35 -20.85 19.47
CA ARG A 335 -2.62 -20.15 20.54
C ARG A 335 -1.19 -19.81 20.11
N GLN A 336 -0.48 -20.74 19.48
CA GLN A 336 0.87 -20.48 18.98
C GLN A 336 0.88 -19.45 17.85
N GLU A 337 -0.09 -19.47 16.95
CA GLU A 337 -0.25 -18.44 15.91
C GLU A 337 -0.54 -17.08 16.52
N LYS A 338 -1.43 -17.00 17.50
CA LYS A 338 -1.72 -15.76 18.23
C LYS A 338 -0.48 -15.19 18.90
N GLU A 339 0.28 -16.00 19.63
CA GLU A 339 1.51 -15.52 20.27
C GLU A 339 2.61 -15.15 19.25
N ARG A 340 2.66 -15.82 18.09
CA ARG A 340 3.59 -15.44 17.00
C ARG A 340 3.20 -14.08 16.43
N TRP A 341 1.92 -13.89 16.15
CA TRP A 341 1.36 -12.64 15.67
C TRP A 341 1.60 -11.49 16.65
N GLU A 342 1.37 -11.71 17.95
CA GLU A 342 1.63 -10.70 18.99
C GLU A 342 3.11 -10.30 19.05
N ARG A 343 4.04 -11.26 18.94
CA ARG A 343 5.49 -10.97 18.88
C ARG A 343 5.87 -10.19 17.63
N GLU A 344 5.25 -10.50 16.50
CA GLU A 344 5.50 -9.81 15.24
C GLU A 344 4.97 -8.37 15.28
N CYS A 345 3.75 -8.16 15.79
CA CYS A 345 3.19 -6.84 16.05
C CYS A 345 4.10 -6.02 16.96
N GLN A 346 4.52 -6.58 18.10
CA GLN A 346 5.43 -5.89 19.02
C GLN A 346 6.77 -5.54 18.36
N THR A 347 7.30 -6.43 17.52
CA THR A 347 8.55 -6.17 16.79
C THR A 347 8.38 -5.02 15.80
N ARG A 348 7.25 -4.96 15.07
CA ARG A 348 6.93 -3.87 14.15
C ARG A 348 6.74 -2.54 14.86
N GLU A 349 6.06 -2.54 16.01
CA GLU A 349 5.90 -1.33 16.85
C GLU A 349 7.25 -0.81 17.34
N ASN A 350 8.08 -1.68 17.91
CA ASN A 350 9.41 -1.31 18.39
C ASN A 350 10.29 -0.75 17.26
N GLN A 351 10.21 -1.34 16.05
CA GLN A 351 10.92 -0.84 14.88
C GLN A 351 10.41 0.54 14.45
N HIS A 352 9.10 0.75 14.47
CA HIS A 352 8.52 2.04 14.13
C HIS A 352 8.93 3.13 15.13
N GLU A 353 8.90 2.83 16.43
CA GLU A 353 9.34 3.74 17.48
C GLU A 353 10.83 4.08 17.38
N GLU A 354 11.68 3.11 17.05
CA GLU A 354 13.11 3.34 16.84
C GLU A 354 13.37 4.25 15.63
N LEU A 355 12.65 4.03 14.52
CA LEU A 355 12.72 4.90 13.35
C LEU A 355 12.24 6.31 13.68
N GLN A 356 11.14 6.44 14.42
CA GLN A 356 10.60 7.73 14.84
C GLN A 356 11.58 8.47 15.76
N ARG A 357 12.23 7.78 16.71
CA ARG A 357 13.29 8.35 17.55
C ARG A 357 14.48 8.84 16.71
N ARG A 358 14.93 8.05 15.73
CA ARG A 358 16.02 8.47 14.82
C ARG A 358 15.65 9.68 13.99
N LEU A 359 14.42 9.76 13.50
CA LEU A 359 13.93 10.94 12.77
C LEU A 359 13.91 12.17 13.67
N GLN A 360 13.37 12.06 14.89
CA GLN A 360 13.36 13.15 15.86
C GLN A 360 14.78 13.64 16.21
N GLU A 361 15.75 12.73 16.35
CA GLU A 361 17.16 13.10 16.58
C GLU A 361 17.73 13.90 15.39
N ARG A 362 17.46 13.45 14.16
CA ARG A 362 17.88 14.15 12.93
C ARG A 362 17.22 15.51 12.78
N GLU A 363 15.93 15.62 13.08
CA GLU A 363 15.20 16.89 13.05
C GLU A 363 15.81 17.89 14.04
N LYS A 364 16.14 17.44 15.27
CA LYS A 364 16.85 18.28 16.25
C LYS A 364 18.22 18.71 15.74
N GLN A 365 18.98 17.81 15.12
CA GLN A 365 20.29 18.15 14.54
C GLN A 365 20.16 19.19 13.43
N CYS A 366 19.24 19.00 12.48
CA CYS A 366 18.98 19.96 11.41
C CYS A 366 18.54 21.32 11.99
N HIS A 367 17.73 21.33 13.04
CA HIS A 367 17.31 22.56 13.70
C HIS A 367 18.48 23.30 14.35
N LEU A 368 19.36 22.59 15.06
CA LEU A 368 20.56 23.18 15.65
C LEU A 368 21.53 23.73 14.59
N GLU A 369 21.72 23.01 13.50
CA GLU A 369 22.54 23.46 12.37
C GLU A 369 21.95 24.69 11.69
N ALA A 370 20.62 24.74 11.49
CA ALA A 370 19.95 25.90 10.93
C ALA A 370 20.12 27.14 11.82
N GLU A 371 19.98 27.00 13.13
CA GLU A 371 20.21 28.09 14.08
C GLU A 371 21.68 28.54 14.12
N ARG A 372 22.64 27.61 13.96
CA ARG A 372 24.06 27.96 13.82
C ARG A 372 24.31 28.76 12.54
N LEU A 373 23.84 28.28 11.40
CA LEU A 373 24.00 28.97 10.12
C LEU A 373 23.34 30.35 10.11
N LYS A 374 22.21 30.49 10.81
CA LYS A 374 21.55 31.77 11.00
C LYS A 374 22.44 32.76 11.75
N ARG A 375 23.08 32.33 12.85
CA ARG A 375 24.04 33.17 13.60
C ARG A 375 25.24 33.55 12.74
N GLU A 376 25.83 32.59 12.02
CA GLU A 376 26.96 32.86 11.11
C GLU A 376 26.57 33.87 10.01
N ARG A 377 25.34 33.78 9.49
CA ARG A 377 24.81 34.74 8.53
C ARG A 377 24.65 36.14 9.13
N GLU A 378 24.10 36.24 10.35
CA GLU A 378 23.96 37.51 11.07
C GLU A 378 25.32 38.15 11.36
N GLU A 379 26.33 37.37 11.73
CA GLU A 379 27.71 37.84 11.93
C GLU A 379 28.34 38.36 10.64
N LEU A 380 28.16 37.65 9.51
CA LEU A 380 28.63 38.09 8.20
C LEU A 380 27.93 39.38 7.74
N ASP A 381 26.61 39.48 7.95
CA ASP A 381 25.84 40.68 7.65
C ASP A 381 26.38 41.88 8.45
N ALA A 382 26.68 41.71 9.75
CA ALA A 382 27.28 42.75 10.58
C ALA A 382 28.69 43.16 10.12
N GLN A 383 29.54 42.18 9.73
CA GLN A 383 30.87 42.46 9.17
C GLN A 383 30.79 43.25 7.86
N LEU A 384 29.82 42.94 7.00
CA LEU A 384 29.58 43.67 5.76
C LEU A 384 29.18 45.12 6.03
N GLU A 385 28.31 45.37 7.02
CA GLU A 385 27.93 46.72 7.44
C GLU A 385 29.14 47.51 7.96
N GLU A 386 29.97 46.91 8.82
CA GLU A 386 31.19 47.57 9.34
C GLU A 386 32.19 47.90 8.22
N TYR A 387 32.34 46.99 7.26
CA TYR A 387 33.18 47.23 6.08
C TYR A 387 32.65 48.40 5.24
N GLN A 388 31.34 48.48 5.02
CA GLN A 388 30.72 49.59 4.29
C GLN A 388 30.94 50.93 5.00
N GLN A 389 30.72 50.98 6.32
CA GLN A 389 30.98 52.19 7.11
C GLN A 389 32.46 52.60 7.07
N SER A 390 33.38 51.63 7.05
CA SER A 390 34.81 51.89 6.94
C SER A 390 35.19 52.46 5.57
N LEU A 391 34.55 52.00 4.49
CA LEU A 391 34.69 52.60 3.16
C LEU A 391 34.18 54.04 3.12
N GLU A 392 33.06 54.33 3.79
CA GLU A 392 32.53 55.70 3.88
C GLU A 392 33.49 56.63 4.62
N ARG A 393 33.99 56.21 5.79
CA ARG A 393 35.02 56.95 6.54
C ARG A 393 36.27 57.22 5.69
N LEU A 394 36.72 56.24 4.91
CA LEU A 394 37.88 56.41 4.03
C LEU A 394 37.60 57.44 2.92
N ARG A 395 36.41 57.41 2.31
CA ARG A 395 35.99 58.39 1.29
C ARG A 395 35.92 59.80 1.88
N GLU A 396 35.40 59.95 3.09
CA GLU A 396 35.35 61.23 3.81
C GLU A 396 36.75 61.72 4.18
N GLY A 397 37.61 60.82 4.66
CA GLY A 397 39.02 61.09 4.91
C GLY A 397 39.73 61.58 3.65
N GLN A 398 39.56 60.89 2.52
CA GLN A 398 40.13 61.30 1.23
C GLN A 398 39.65 62.70 0.81
N LYS A 399 38.34 62.99 0.93
CA LYS A 399 37.79 64.33 0.64
C LYS A 399 38.42 65.40 1.53
N THR A 400 38.70 65.09 2.80
CA THR A 400 39.31 66.04 3.74
C THR A 400 40.76 66.32 3.38
N VAL A 401 41.53 65.28 3.05
CA VAL A 401 42.91 65.41 2.59
C VAL A 401 43.00 66.23 1.32
N GLU A 402 42.10 66.02 0.34
CA GLU A 402 42.09 66.81 -0.90
C GLU A 402 41.81 68.29 -0.61
N LYS A 403 40.88 68.60 0.30
CA LYS A 403 40.61 69.98 0.73
C LYS A 403 41.81 70.62 1.43
N GLU A 404 42.53 69.89 2.27
CA GLU A 404 43.74 70.40 2.92
C GLU A 404 44.87 70.64 1.91
N ARG A 405 45.03 69.74 0.95
CA ARG A 405 45.97 69.92 -0.17
C ARG A 405 45.64 71.18 -0.96
N GLU A 406 44.39 71.38 -1.36
CA GLU A 406 43.96 72.60 -2.05
C GLU A 406 44.28 73.86 -1.22
N ARG A 407 44.00 73.84 0.10
CA ARG A 407 44.35 74.94 1.00
C ARG A 407 45.85 75.21 1.02
N LEU A 408 46.69 74.18 1.18
CA LEU A 408 48.15 74.31 1.17
C LEU A 408 48.66 74.83 -0.19
N GLU A 409 48.09 74.37 -1.30
CA GLU A 409 48.42 74.89 -2.63
C GLU A 409 48.07 76.38 -2.75
N THR A 410 46.91 76.82 -2.25
CA THR A 410 46.58 78.25 -2.25
C THR A 410 47.51 79.07 -1.35
N GLN A 411 47.92 78.54 -0.20
CA GLN A 411 48.86 79.22 0.69
C GLN A 411 50.26 79.30 0.08
N ASN A 412 50.73 78.22 -0.55
CA ASN A 412 52.00 78.20 -1.26
C ASN A 412 52.01 79.17 -2.45
N LYS A 413 50.91 79.25 -3.23
CA LYS A 413 50.74 80.27 -4.27
C LYS A 413 50.88 81.69 -3.71
N ARG A 414 50.26 81.99 -2.56
CA ARG A 414 50.42 83.30 -1.89
C ARG A 414 51.85 83.56 -1.44
N LEU A 415 52.52 82.58 -0.83
CA LEU A 415 53.92 82.68 -0.42
C LEU A 415 54.85 82.89 -1.62
N GLN A 416 54.61 82.22 -2.74
CA GLN A 416 55.33 82.43 -3.99
C GLN A 416 55.16 83.86 -4.47
N VAL A 417 53.94 84.38 -4.55
CA VAL A 417 53.69 85.79 -4.94
C VAL A 417 54.44 86.77 -4.03
N TRP A 418 54.38 86.57 -2.72
CA TRP A 418 55.12 87.38 -1.74
C TRP A 418 56.64 87.30 -1.91
N ARG A 419 57.19 86.11 -2.19
CA ARG A 419 58.61 85.92 -2.47
C ARG A 419 59.04 86.65 -3.75
N HIS A 420 58.22 86.60 -4.79
CA HIS A 420 58.49 87.30 -6.05
C HIS A 420 58.33 88.83 -5.92
N SER A 421 57.51 89.35 -5.01
CA SER A 421 57.49 90.80 -4.73
C SER A 421 58.73 91.24 -3.95
N GLN A 422 59.19 90.46 -2.97
CA GLN A 422 60.43 90.73 -2.24
C GLN A 422 61.68 90.69 -3.15
N GLN A 423 61.73 89.78 -4.12
CA GLN A 423 62.79 89.74 -5.15
C GLN A 423 62.73 90.95 -6.10
N ARG A 424 61.52 91.41 -6.45
CA ARG A 424 61.34 92.63 -7.27
C ARG A 424 61.76 93.90 -6.54
N ASP A 425 61.58 93.94 -5.21
CA ASP A 425 62.06 95.06 -4.38
C ASP A 425 63.60 95.04 -4.17
N THR A 426 64.28 93.93 -4.50
CA THR A 426 65.76 93.84 -4.48
C THR A 426 66.43 94.12 -5.83
N GLU A 427 65.67 94.24 -6.93
CA GLU A 427 66.15 94.68 -8.24
C GLU A 427 65.86 96.19 -8.43
N MET A 428 66.77 97.05 -7.95
CA MET A 428 66.75 98.49 -8.25
C MET A 428 66.93 98.74 -9.76
N PRO A 429 66.11 99.57 -10.42
CA PRO A 429 66.27 99.85 -11.85
C PRO A 429 67.49 100.75 -12.10
N HIS A 430 68.41 100.28 -12.95
CA HIS A 430 69.45 101.10 -13.57
C HIS A 430 68.79 102.18 -14.44
N MET A 431 68.94 103.45 -14.05
CA MET A 431 68.53 104.60 -14.87
C MET A 431 69.62 104.87 -15.92
N VAL A 432 69.36 104.48 -17.17
CA VAL A 432 70.17 104.85 -18.34
C VAL A 432 69.72 106.23 -18.80
N ILE A 433 70.58 107.24 -18.63
CA ILE A 433 70.46 108.53 -19.34
C ILE A 433 71.49 108.52 -20.48
N ALA A 434 70.96 108.45 -21.70
CA ALA A 434 71.63 108.77 -22.97
C ALA A 434 71.08 110.14 -23.41
N LEU A 435 71.77 111.09 -24.03
CA LEU A 435 73.11 111.30 -24.59
C LEU A 435 73.17 112.84 -24.78
N ASP A 436 74.33 113.50 -24.72
CA ASP A 436 74.86 114.09 -25.95
C ASP A 436 76.33 114.55 -25.85
N THR A 437 76.95 114.43 -26.99
CA THR A 437 78.36 114.61 -27.31
C THR A 437 78.80 116.07 -27.24
N HIS A 438 80.00 116.32 -26.69
CA HIS A 438 80.94 117.26 -27.31
C HIS A 438 82.38 116.97 -26.88
N GLN A 439 83.22 116.84 -27.91
CA GLN A 439 84.68 116.78 -27.86
C GLN A 439 85.26 117.94 -27.02
N VAL A 440 86.42 117.74 -26.38
CA VAL A 440 87.69 118.42 -26.72
C VAL A 440 88.77 118.10 -25.66
N ARG A 441 89.82 117.40 -26.16
CA ARG A 441 91.27 117.53 -25.92
C ARG A 441 91.91 117.51 -24.51
N LYS A 442 92.96 116.65 -24.51
CA LYS A 442 94.35 116.81 -23.97
C LYS A 442 94.52 116.61 -22.46
N LYS A 443 95.22 115.53 -22.07
CA LYS A 443 96.69 115.43 -21.89
C LYS A 443 97.17 116.41 -20.81
N GLU A 444 97.44 115.90 -19.62
CA GLU A 444 98.75 115.35 -19.21
C GLU A 444 98.57 114.22 -18.21
#